data_AF-A0A7Y2VFX5-F1
#
_entry.id   AF-A0A7Y2VFX5-F1
#
_cell.length_a   1.000
_cell.length_b   1.000
_cell.length_c   1.000
_cell.angle_alpha   90.00
_cell.angle_beta   90.00
_cell.angle_gamma   90.00
#
_symmetry.space_group_name_H-M   'P 1'
#
loop_
_entity.id
_entity.type
_entity.pdbx_description
1 polymer ?
#
loop_
_entity_poly.entity_id
_entity_poly.type
_entity_poly.pdbx_seq_one_letter_code
_entity_poly.pdbx_strand_id
1 'polypeptide(L)'
;MKKFLLLPILTLFLFSSCSISKNIRSQRNLFSGSWTLENINYESNTGTFSANLFEDARAICFEGSDWFFRDNNSTGRYTLKEGSLCQGGDRFFRWSVVERPENYQSQFQFKFIDEKQKDIEGGKGYRLN
;
A
#
# COMPACT_ATOMS: atom_id res chain seq x y z
N MET A 1 52.33 -0.48 13.81
CA MET A 1 51.79 -0.79 12.47
C MET A 1 50.60 -1.75 12.59
N LYS A 2 49.45 -1.29 13.10
CA LYS A 2 48.21 -2.11 13.21
C LYS A 2 46.94 -1.34 12.80
N LYS A 3 47.10 -0.05 12.43
CA LYS A 3 45.99 0.85 12.06
C LYS A 3 45.61 0.80 10.57
N PHE A 4 46.44 0.15 9.73
CA PHE A 4 46.19 0.03 8.28
C PHE A 4 45.29 -1.15 7.89
N LEU A 5 44.94 -2.04 8.83
CA LEU A 5 44.05 -3.20 8.58
C LEU A 5 42.56 -2.91 8.86
N LEU A 6 42.22 -1.74 9.43
CA LEU A 6 40.83 -1.37 9.74
C LEU A 6 40.11 -0.64 8.59
N LEU A 7 40.84 -0.10 7.62
CA LEU A 7 40.30 0.62 6.47
C LEU A 7 39.56 -0.26 5.44
N PRO A 8 40.01 -1.48 5.08
CA PRO A 8 39.32 -2.29 4.07
C PRO A 8 38.01 -2.92 4.58
N ILE A 9 37.87 -3.09 5.90
CA ILE A 9 36.65 -3.64 6.52
C ILE A 9 35.51 -2.61 6.45
N LEU A 10 35.81 -1.32 6.63
CA LEU A 10 34.80 -0.25 6.58
C LEU A 10 34.27 -0.02 5.14
N THR A 11 35.09 -0.24 4.12
CA THR A 11 34.68 -0.11 2.72
C THR A 11 33.76 -1.24 2.24
N LEU A 12 33.83 -2.43 2.84
CA LEU A 12 32.97 -3.57 2.49
C LEU A 12 31.51 -3.38 2.94
N PHE A 13 31.27 -2.60 3.99
CA PHE A 13 29.91 -2.29 4.47
C PHE A 13 29.20 -1.17 3.69
N LEU A 14 29.92 -0.38 2.87
CA LEU A 14 29.33 0.73 2.13
C LEU A 14 28.58 0.30 0.86
N PHE A 15 28.72 -0.96 0.43
CA PHE A 15 28.10 -1.46 -0.80
C PHE A 15 26.79 -2.24 -0.59
N SER A 16 26.31 -2.40 0.65
CA SER A 16 24.99 -2.98 0.88
C SER A 16 23.91 -1.92 0.59
N SER A 17 23.55 -1.75 -0.69
CA SER A 17 22.33 -1.01 -1.04
C SER A 17 21.13 -1.93 -0.87
N CYS A 18 20.15 -1.51 -0.06
CA CYS A 18 18.86 -2.19 0.02
C CYS A 18 18.08 -1.88 -1.27
N SER A 19 18.20 -2.76 -2.26
CA SER A 19 17.38 -2.71 -3.47
C SER A 19 16.16 -3.63 -3.33
N ILE A 20 15.08 -3.26 -4.02
CA ILE A 20 13.85 -4.05 -4.07
C ILE A 20 14.10 -5.28 -4.98
N SER A 21 13.57 -6.45 -4.60
CA SER A 21 13.69 -7.67 -5.43
C SER A 21 13.06 -7.46 -6.83
N LYS A 22 13.53 -8.22 -7.82
CA LYS A 22 12.93 -8.20 -9.17
C LYS A 22 11.45 -8.60 -9.16
N ASN A 23 11.08 -9.53 -8.28
CA ASN A 23 9.70 -10.00 -8.17
C ASN A 23 8.78 -8.92 -7.59
N ILE A 24 9.13 -8.30 -6.46
CA ILE A 24 8.40 -7.13 -5.94
C ILE A 24 8.31 -6.03 -7.00
N ARG A 25 9.37 -5.74 -7.75
CA ARG A 25 9.32 -4.73 -8.81
C ARG A 25 8.29 -5.07 -9.88
N SER A 26 8.24 -6.32 -10.32
CA SER A 26 7.23 -6.81 -11.26
C SER A 26 5.82 -6.63 -10.71
N GLN A 27 5.58 -6.99 -9.44
CA GLN A 27 4.27 -6.83 -8.80
C GLN A 27 3.87 -5.35 -8.68
N ARG A 28 4.80 -4.47 -8.31
CA ARG A 28 4.54 -3.03 -8.24
C ARG A 28 4.14 -2.45 -9.59
N ASN A 29 4.74 -2.92 -10.68
CA ASN A 29 4.39 -2.49 -12.03
C ASN A 29 2.96 -2.91 -12.40
N LEU A 30 2.46 -4.05 -11.90
CA LEU A 30 1.08 -4.47 -12.12
C LEU A 30 0.07 -3.53 -11.47
N PHE A 31 0.35 -2.99 -10.29
CA PHE A 31 -0.56 -2.05 -9.62
C PHE A 31 -0.49 -0.63 -10.19
N SER A 32 0.62 -0.25 -10.82
CA SER A 32 0.86 1.12 -11.28
C SER A 32 -0.21 1.58 -12.27
N GLY A 33 -0.83 2.74 -12.02
CA GLY A 33 -1.86 3.31 -12.87
C GLY A 33 -3.19 3.59 -12.15
N SER A 34 -4.23 3.79 -12.96
CA SER A 34 -5.58 4.12 -12.50
C SER A 34 -6.48 2.88 -12.52
N TRP A 35 -7.28 2.71 -11.47
CA TRP A 35 -8.19 1.60 -11.27
C TRP A 35 -9.54 2.11 -10.79
N THR A 36 -10.60 1.40 -11.10
CA THR A 36 -11.92 1.64 -10.52
C THR A 36 -12.32 0.40 -9.75
N LEU A 37 -12.74 0.57 -8.49
CA LEU A 37 -13.25 -0.53 -7.68
C LEU A 37 -14.72 -0.78 -8.05
N GLU A 38 -14.97 -1.75 -8.92
CA GLU A 38 -16.31 -1.92 -9.51
C GLU A 38 -17.33 -2.54 -8.54
N ASN A 39 -16.93 -3.55 -7.76
CA ASN A 39 -17.84 -4.33 -6.94
C ASN A 39 -17.19 -4.79 -5.63
N ILE A 40 -17.97 -4.89 -4.55
CA ILE A 40 -17.57 -5.51 -3.28
C ILE A 40 -18.53 -6.66 -2.96
N ASN A 41 -17.98 -7.87 -2.87
CA ASN A 41 -18.73 -9.08 -2.56
C ASN A 41 -18.28 -9.67 -1.22
N TYR A 42 -19.21 -10.28 -0.50
CA TYR A 42 -18.93 -11.02 0.74
C TYR A 42 -19.03 -12.52 0.44
N GLU A 43 -18.12 -13.34 0.98
CA GLU A 43 -18.18 -14.80 0.81
C GLU A 43 -19.21 -15.43 1.77
N SER A 44 -19.98 -16.42 1.29
CA SER A 44 -20.95 -17.20 2.09
C SER A 44 -22.16 -16.42 2.67
N ASN A 45 -22.91 -15.70 1.83
CA ASN A 45 -23.97 -14.80 2.29
C ASN A 45 -25.36 -15.44 2.37
N THR A 46 -25.87 -15.63 3.59
CA THR A 46 -27.31 -15.76 3.87
C THR A 46 -27.85 -14.57 4.68
N GLY A 47 -27.37 -13.35 4.41
CA GLY A 47 -27.80 -12.14 5.13
C GLY A 47 -27.36 -10.80 4.53
N THR A 48 -27.80 -9.69 5.14
CA THR A 48 -27.36 -8.32 4.83
C THR A 48 -26.15 -7.96 5.67
N PHE A 49 -25.05 -7.59 5.01
CA PHE A 49 -23.80 -7.23 5.68
C PHE A 49 -23.48 -5.75 5.48
N SER A 50 -22.89 -5.14 6.50
CA SER A 50 -22.28 -3.83 6.42
C SER A 50 -20.88 -3.91 7.01
N ALA A 51 -19.88 -3.49 6.25
CA ALA A 51 -18.50 -3.42 6.70
C ALA A 51 -18.00 -1.98 6.61
N ASN A 52 -17.20 -1.58 7.59
CA ASN A 52 -16.39 -0.37 7.51
C ASN A 52 -15.01 -0.77 6.99
N LEU A 53 -14.58 -0.20 5.87
CA LEU A 53 -13.30 -0.52 5.26
C LEU A 53 -12.26 0.51 5.68
N PHE A 54 -11.11 -0.01 6.11
CA PHE A 54 -9.92 0.79 6.44
C PHE A 54 -10.17 1.89 7.48
N GLU A 55 -11.19 1.72 8.32
CA GLU A 55 -11.66 2.73 9.27
C GLU A 55 -11.98 4.11 8.66
N ASP A 56 -12.16 4.20 7.34
CA ASP A 56 -12.48 5.43 6.62
C ASP A 56 -13.98 5.50 6.32
N ALA A 57 -14.51 4.53 5.59
CA ALA A 57 -15.91 4.56 5.13
C ALA A 57 -16.53 3.18 5.00
N ARG A 58 -17.87 3.16 4.91
CA ARG A 58 -18.62 1.93 4.66
C ARG A 58 -18.30 1.37 3.28
N ALA A 59 -18.31 0.04 3.14
CA ALA A 59 -18.03 -0.67 1.89
C ALA A 59 -18.82 -0.13 0.69
N ILE A 60 -20.09 0.24 0.87
CA ILE A 60 -20.92 0.84 -0.19
C ILE A 60 -20.34 2.13 -0.79
N CYS A 61 -19.53 2.86 -0.03
CA CYS A 61 -18.88 4.09 -0.50
C CYS A 61 -17.65 3.83 -1.37
N PHE A 62 -17.10 2.61 -1.29
CA PHE A 62 -15.93 2.19 -2.05
C PHE A 62 -16.31 1.64 -3.43
N GLU A 63 -17.54 1.16 -3.62
CA GLU A 63 -18.00 0.75 -4.95
C GLU A 63 -18.07 1.96 -5.91
N GLY A 64 -17.48 1.80 -7.08
CA GLY A 64 -17.28 2.86 -8.06
C GLY A 64 -16.24 3.91 -7.66
N SER A 65 -15.43 3.71 -6.61
CA SER A 65 -14.34 4.62 -6.26
C SER A 65 -13.17 4.52 -7.24
N ASP A 66 -12.47 5.65 -7.43
CA ASP A 66 -11.32 5.74 -8.34
C ASP A 66 -10.02 5.70 -7.55
N TRP A 67 -9.14 4.78 -7.90
CA TRP A 67 -7.85 4.52 -7.26
C TRP A 67 -6.71 4.82 -8.23
N PHE A 68 -5.64 5.42 -7.72
CA PHE A 68 -4.44 5.69 -8.47
C PHE A 68 -3.21 5.26 -7.68
N PHE A 69 -2.33 4.48 -8.30
CA PHE A 69 -1.08 4.00 -7.72
C PHE A 69 0.10 4.55 -8.49
N ARG A 70 1.00 5.21 -7.76
CA ARG A 70 2.28 5.73 -8.25
C ARG A 70 3.42 4.91 -7.66
N ASP A 71 4.06 4.13 -8.52
CA ASP A 71 5.14 3.20 -8.15
C ASP A 71 6.46 3.91 -7.79
N ASN A 72 6.77 5.05 -8.41
CA ASN A 72 8.09 5.69 -8.26
C ASN A 72 8.41 6.22 -6.84
N ASN A 73 7.40 6.51 -6.02
CA ASN A 73 7.55 6.96 -4.65
C ASN A 73 6.58 6.26 -3.67
N SER A 74 5.99 5.15 -4.11
CA SER A 74 5.07 4.33 -3.32
C SER A 74 3.82 5.08 -2.83
N THR A 75 3.37 6.12 -3.54
CA THR A 75 2.16 6.86 -3.14
C THR A 75 0.96 6.46 -3.98
N GLY A 76 -0.22 6.71 -3.45
CA GLY A 76 -1.46 6.52 -4.16
C GLY A 76 -2.55 7.39 -3.58
N ARG A 77 -3.69 7.36 -4.24
CA ARG A 77 -4.88 8.09 -3.85
C ARG A 77 -6.10 7.28 -4.22
N TYR A 78 -7.10 7.23 -3.35
CA TYR A 78 -8.43 6.84 -3.78
C TYR A 78 -9.42 7.97 -3.55
N THR A 79 -10.44 8.02 -4.41
CA THR A 79 -11.49 9.04 -4.41
C THR A 79 -12.81 8.35 -4.18
N LEU A 80 -13.45 8.64 -3.05
CA LEU A 80 -14.83 8.22 -2.84
C LEU A 80 -15.75 9.24 -3.49
N LYS A 81 -16.83 8.74 -4.11
CA LYS A 81 -17.85 9.59 -4.70
C LYS A 81 -18.71 10.19 -3.59
N GLU A 82 -19.00 11.47 -3.69
CA GLU A 82 -19.95 12.15 -2.80
C GLU A 82 -21.34 11.55 -2.99
N GLY A 83 -22.06 11.31 -1.90
CA GLY A 83 -23.42 10.81 -1.95
C GLY A 83 -24.15 11.00 -0.62
N SER A 84 -25.45 10.75 -0.61
CA SER A 84 -26.29 10.89 0.59
C SER A 84 -25.81 10.10 1.81
N LEU A 85 -25.01 9.06 1.56
CA LEU A 85 -24.52 8.09 2.53
C LEU A 85 -22.99 8.08 2.69
N CYS A 86 -22.28 8.86 1.86
CA CYS A 86 -20.84 8.75 1.66
C CYS A 86 -20.21 10.14 1.57
N GLN A 87 -19.27 10.42 2.47
CA GLN A 87 -18.43 11.60 2.38
C GLN A 87 -17.40 11.39 1.27
N GLY A 88 -17.52 12.14 0.19
CA GLY A 88 -16.64 12.05 -0.97
C GLY A 88 -15.24 12.61 -0.69
N GLY A 89 -14.43 12.64 -1.75
CA GLY A 89 -13.11 13.27 -1.75
C GLY A 89 -11.93 12.31 -1.66
N ASP A 90 -10.75 12.89 -1.46
CA ASP A 90 -9.48 12.23 -1.69
C ASP A 90 -8.86 11.69 -0.41
N ARG A 91 -8.37 10.45 -0.48
CA ARG A 91 -7.58 9.82 0.58
C ARG A 91 -6.24 9.45 0.01
N PHE A 92 -5.17 9.98 0.60
CA PHE A 92 -3.81 9.70 0.17
C PHE A 92 -3.23 8.56 0.99
N PHE A 93 -2.48 7.69 0.34
CA PHE A 93 -1.83 6.57 1.00
C PHE A 93 -0.43 6.32 0.47
N ARG A 94 0.40 5.70 1.31
CA ARG A 94 1.67 5.08 0.91
C ARG A 94 1.52 3.57 0.93
N TRP A 95 1.96 2.90 -0.13
CA TRP A 95 1.74 1.46 -0.33
C TRP A 95 3.02 0.69 -0.64
N SER A 96 2.98 -0.61 -0.38
CA SER A 96 4.04 -1.52 -0.76
C SER A 96 3.49 -2.92 -1.00
N VAL A 97 4.27 -3.74 -1.69
CA VAL A 97 4.03 -5.17 -1.83
C VAL A 97 5.09 -5.89 -0.99
N VAL A 98 4.65 -6.83 -0.16
CA VAL A 98 5.51 -7.64 0.71
C VAL A 98 5.49 -9.07 0.22
N GLU A 99 6.68 -9.63 -0.04
CA GLU A 99 6.85 -11.05 -0.34
C GLU A 99 6.71 -11.84 0.97
N ARG A 100 5.86 -12.86 0.98
CA ARG A 100 5.88 -13.88 2.03
C ARG A 100 6.71 -15.08 1.51
N PRO A 101 7.94 -15.28 2.03
CA PRO A 101 8.80 -16.37 1.57
C PRO A 101 8.20 -17.76 1.86
N GLU A 102 7.24 -17.83 2.79
CA GLU A 102 6.63 -19.08 3.25
C GLU A 102 5.60 -19.66 2.25
N ASN A 103 4.88 -18.81 1.51
CA ASN A 103 3.80 -19.25 0.63
C ASN A 103 3.87 -18.66 -0.80
N TYR A 104 4.94 -17.94 -1.13
CA TYR A 104 5.16 -17.27 -2.42
C TYR A 104 4.03 -16.30 -2.84
N GLN A 105 3.15 -15.92 -1.90
CA GLN A 105 2.10 -14.95 -2.16
C GLN A 105 2.59 -13.56 -1.75
N SER A 106 2.43 -12.63 -2.68
CA SER A 106 2.70 -11.21 -2.44
C SER A 106 1.49 -10.58 -1.78
N GLN A 107 1.71 -9.77 -0.74
CA GLN A 107 0.65 -9.05 -0.05
C GLN A 107 0.72 -7.56 -0.34
N PHE A 108 -0.42 -6.99 -0.71
CA PHE A 108 -0.56 -5.54 -0.76
C PHE A 108 -0.75 -4.99 0.66
N GLN A 109 -0.05 -3.90 0.96
CA GLN A 109 -0.28 -3.15 2.19
C GLN A 109 -0.20 -1.65 1.92
N PHE A 110 -0.89 -0.87 2.73
CA PHE A 110 -0.82 0.58 2.69
C PHE A 110 -1.07 1.21 4.05
N LYS A 111 -0.73 2.49 4.15
CA LYS A 111 -1.10 3.34 5.28
C LYS A 111 -1.50 4.71 4.78
N PHE A 112 -2.34 5.40 5.54
CA PHE A 112 -2.76 6.76 5.18
C PHE A 112 -1.63 7.78 5.39
N ILE A 113 -1.63 8.78 4.51
CA ILE A 113 -0.71 9.92 4.56
C ILE A 113 -1.47 11.21 4.28
N ASP A 114 -0.86 12.35 4.62
CA ASP A 114 -1.30 13.66 4.15
C ASP A 114 -0.76 13.97 2.73
N GLU A 115 -1.17 15.11 2.17
CA GLU A 115 -0.67 15.62 0.87
C GLU A 115 0.85 15.85 0.86
N LYS A 116 1.46 16.04 2.03
CA LYS A 116 2.90 16.20 2.24
C LYS A 116 3.60 14.86 2.48
N GLN A 117 2.90 13.75 2.28
CA GLN A 117 3.37 12.37 2.43
C GLN A 117 3.81 11.97 3.84
N LYS A 118 3.31 12.68 4.86
CA LYS A 118 3.49 12.36 6.26
C LYS A 118 2.44 11.36 6.69
N ASP A 119 2.85 10.44 7.55
CA ASP A 119 1.96 9.51 8.22
C ASP A 119 0.95 10.28 9.09
N ILE A 120 -0.33 9.97 8.95
CA ILE A 120 -1.42 10.60 9.72
C ILE A 120 -2.06 9.66 10.74
N GLU A 121 -1.63 8.39 10.79
CA GLU A 121 -2.17 7.38 11.71
C GLU A 121 -1.10 6.79 12.65
N GLY A 122 0.03 7.48 12.81
CA GLY A 122 1.07 7.07 13.76
C GLY A 122 1.68 5.70 13.46
N GLY A 123 1.75 5.31 12.20
CA GLY A 123 2.33 4.03 11.78
C GLY A 123 1.32 2.89 11.59
N LYS A 124 0.04 3.14 11.89
CA LYS A 124 -1.04 2.21 11.54
C LYS A 124 -1.15 2.04 10.02
N GLY A 125 -1.54 0.84 9.60
CA GLY A 125 -1.77 0.53 8.20
C GLY A 125 -2.52 -0.79 8.04
N TYR A 126 -2.86 -1.09 6.79
CA TYR A 126 -3.70 -2.20 6.39
C TYR A 126 -2.89 -3.12 5.49
N ARG A 127 -3.05 -4.44 5.68
CA ARG A 127 -2.45 -5.47 4.82
C ARG A 127 -3.55 -6.42 4.35
N LEU A 128 -3.64 -6.59 3.03
CA LEU A 128 -4.62 -7.47 2.41
C LEU A 128 -4.01 -8.88 2.27
N ASN A 129 -4.79 -9.90 2.64
CA ASN A 129 -4.41 -11.32 2.53
C ASN A 129 -4.91 -11.90 1.22
#